data_AF-A0A537V814-F1
#
_entry.id   AF-A0A537V814-F1
#
_cell.length_a   1.000
_cell.length_b   1.000
_cell.length_c   1.000
_cell.angle_alpha   90.00
_cell.angle_beta   90.00
_cell.angle_gamma   90.00
#
_symmetry.space_group_name_H-M   'P 1'
#
loop_
_entity.id
_entity.type
_entity.pdbx_description
1 polymer ?
#
loop_
_entity_poly.entity_id
_entity_poly.type
_entity_poly.pdbx_seq_one_letter_code
_entity_poly.pdbx_strand_id
1 'polypeptide(L)'
;MARSTAKAKAKAATTAGTGFAGFRPAAFAFFRGLRDNNDPNWFKPRKAVYETEVLAPFRALIAAVTAALAEAGIPLAGDPARSIFRIYRDVRFSPDKRLYKTHAGAVLTRSGEKRDPGLLYLHL
;
A
#
# COMPACT_ATOMS: atom_id res chain seq x y z
N MET A 1 33.16 -26.18 7.08
CA MET A 1 31.93 -26.99 6.93
C MET A 1 31.16 -26.89 8.24
N ALA A 2 29.87 -26.60 8.38
CA ALA A 2 28.78 -26.29 7.47
C ALA A 2 27.75 -25.44 8.27
N ARG A 3 26.99 -24.60 7.56
CA ARG A 3 26.00 -23.64 8.09
C ARG A 3 24.85 -24.38 8.79
N SER A 4 24.53 -24.02 10.02
CA SER A 4 23.32 -24.48 10.71
C SER A 4 22.19 -23.46 10.53
N THR A 5 21.03 -24.01 10.19
CA THR A 5 19.94 -23.43 9.43
C THR A 5 18.96 -22.61 10.27
N ALA A 6 18.56 -21.47 9.70
CA ALA A 6 17.52 -20.58 10.18
C ALA A 6 16.18 -21.31 10.35
N LYS A 7 15.62 -21.24 11.56
CA LYS A 7 14.25 -21.65 11.87
C LYS A 7 13.44 -20.41 12.26
N ALA A 8 13.15 -19.55 11.28
CA ALA A 8 12.17 -18.48 11.43
C ALA A 8 10.84 -18.99 10.88
N LYS A 9 9.97 -19.40 11.81
CA LYS A 9 8.60 -19.83 11.59
C LYS A 9 7.82 -18.70 10.87
N ALA A 10 7.53 -18.90 9.59
CA ALA A 10 6.52 -18.14 8.87
C ALA A 10 5.15 -18.43 9.53
N LYS A 11 4.70 -17.55 10.42
CA LYS A 11 3.36 -17.58 11.01
C LYS A 11 2.75 -16.19 10.92
N ALA A 12 2.22 -15.86 9.74
CA ALA A 12 1.26 -14.78 9.54
C ALA A 12 0.65 -14.86 8.12
N ALA A 13 0.06 -16.01 7.77
CA ALA A 13 -0.77 -16.13 6.57
C ALA A 13 -2.16 -16.63 7.00
N THR A 14 -2.88 -15.78 7.74
CA THR A 14 -4.30 -16.02 8.01
C THR A 14 -5.02 -14.68 8.10
N THR A 15 -5.30 -14.11 6.93
CA THR A 15 -6.55 -13.37 6.68
C THR A 15 -6.86 -13.52 5.19
N ALA A 16 -7.22 -14.73 4.78
CA ALA A 16 -7.96 -14.95 3.55
C ALA A 16 -9.41 -14.55 3.83
N GLY A 17 -9.91 -13.50 3.18
CA GLY A 17 -11.26 -13.02 3.48
C GLY A 17 -11.72 -11.79 2.71
N THR A 18 -11.46 -11.74 1.40
CA THR A 18 -12.22 -11.08 0.31
C THR A 18 -11.25 -10.87 -0.86
N GLY A 19 -11.58 -11.39 -2.04
CA GLY A 19 -10.82 -11.09 -3.25
C GLY A 19 -10.81 -9.59 -3.54
N PHE A 20 -9.80 -9.12 -4.28
CA PHE A 20 -9.77 -7.73 -4.74
C PHE A 20 -10.91 -7.48 -5.74
N ALA A 21 -11.92 -6.70 -5.33
CA ALA A 21 -13.09 -6.37 -6.14
C ALA A 21 -12.95 -5.06 -6.94
N GLY A 22 -11.76 -4.46 -6.97
CA GLY A 22 -11.52 -3.16 -7.61
C GLY A 22 -11.62 -1.97 -6.64
N PHE A 23 -11.37 -0.79 -7.19
CA PHE A 23 -11.57 0.49 -6.50
C PHE A 23 -12.91 1.09 -6.88
N ARG A 24 -13.69 1.49 -5.87
CA ARG A 24 -14.98 2.16 -6.11
C ARG A 24 -14.77 3.59 -6.62
N PRO A 25 -15.74 4.17 -7.35
CA PRO A 25 -15.69 5.58 -7.76
C PRO A 25 -15.43 6.56 -6.61
N ALA A 26 -15.86 6.22 -5.39
CA ALA A 26 -15.63 6.98 -4.18
C ALA A 26 -14.13 7.17 -3.84
N ALA A 27 -13.27 6.20 -4.17
CA ALA A 27 -11.82 6.32 -3.99
C ALA A 27 -11.24 7.45 -4.85
N PHE A 28 -11.63 7.51 -6.12
CA PHE A 28 -11.19 8.56 -7.04
C PHE A 28 -11.83 9.91 -6.71
N ALA A 29 -13.08 9.92 -6.23
CA ALA A 29 -13.73 11.14 -5.74
C ALA A 29 -13.00 11.70 -4.51
N PHE A 30 -12.55 10.82 -3.60
CA PHE A 30 -11.74 11.20 -2.45
C PHE A 30 -10.44 11.89 -2.88
N PHE A 31 -9.70 11.34 -3.85
CA PHE A 31 -8.46 11.96 -4.33
C PHE A 31 -8.68 13.29 -5.05
N ARG A 32 -9.75 13.44 -5.84
CA ARG A 32 -10.13 14.73 -6.43
C ARG A 32 -10.43 15.76 -5.34
N GLY A 33 -11.23 15.39 -4.33
CA GLY A 33 -11.53 16.26 -3.20
C GLY A 33 -10.28 16.65 -2.40
N LEU A 34 -9.36 15.71 -2.18
CA LEU A 34 -8.11 15.95 -1.45
C LEU A 34 -7.12 16.82 -2.23
N ARG A 35 -7.13 16.75 -3.57
CA ARG A 35 -6.36 17.64 -4.42
C ARG A 35 -6.82 19.08 -4.25
N ASP A 36 -8.13 19.28 -4.22
CA ASP A 36 -8.73 20.61 -4.13
C ASP A 36 -8.72 21.14 -2.68
N ASN A 37 -8.65 20.25 -1.67
CA ASN A 37 -8.69 20.57 -0.24
C ASN A 37 -7.56 19.87 0.53
N ASN A 38 -6.31 20.26 0.29
CA ASN A 38 -5.13 19.62 0.88
C ASN A 38 -4.82 20.14 2.30
N ASP A 39 -5.79 20.08 3.20
CA ASP A 39 -5.68 20.59 4.57
C ASP A 39 -6.18 19.59 5.63
N PRO A 40 -5.71 19.68 6.89
CA PRO A 40 -6.07 18.73 7.92
C PRO A 40 -7.54 18.78 8.35
N ASN A 41 -8.19 19.94 8.25
CA ASN A 41 -9.57 20.10 8.66
C ASN A 41 -10.51 19.41 7.66
N TRP A 42 -10.13 19.36 6.39
CA TRP A 42 -10.83 18.58 5.38
C TRP A 42 -10.55 17.08 5.50
N PHE A 43 -9.30 16.68 5.74
CA PHE A 43 -8.89 15.26 5.75
C PHE A 43 -9.36 14.51 7.00
N LYS A 44 -9.19 15.08 8.20
CA LYS A 44 -9.54 14.41 9.48
C LYS A 44 -10.96 13.80 9.49
N PRO A 45 -12.03 14.53 9.16
CA PRO A 45 -13.38 13.95 9.14
C PRO A 45 -13.59 12.91 8.02
N ARG A 46 -12.73 12.91 6.99
CA ARG A 46 -12.80 11.99 5.85
C ARG A 46 -11.81 10.83 5.94
N LYS A 47 -11.09 10.70 7.07
CA LYS A 47 -10.10 9.62 7.28
C LYS A 47 -10.73 8.24 7.14
N ALA A 48 -11.96 8.06 7.62
CA ALA A 48 -12.70 6.81 7.46
C ALA A 48 -12.98 6.47 5.98
N VAL A 49 -13.26 7.49 5.15
CA VAL A 49 -13.43 7.31 3.69
C VAL A 49 -12.11 6.86 3.06
N TYR A 50 -11.00 7.49 3.42
CA TYR A 50 -9.68 7.04 2.97
C TYR A 50 -9.38 5.59 3.37
N GLU A 51 -9.67 5.21 4.62
CA GLU A 51 -9.39 3.87 5.12
C GLU A 51 -10.24 2.79 4.43
N THR A 52 -11.51 3.09 4.17
CA THR A 52 -12.47 2.15 3.57
C THR A 52 -12.39 2.11 2.05
N GLU A 53 -12.33 3.27 1.38
CA GLU A 53 -12.39 3.37 -0.09
C GLU A 53 -11.03 3.20 -0.75
N VAL A 54 -9.94 3.52 -0.05
CA VAL A 54 -8.59 3.48 -0.62
C VAL A 54 -7.79 2.39 0.05
N LEU A 55 -7.55 2.49 1.37
CA LEU A 55 -6.57 1.64 2.04
C LEU A 55 -6.99 0.17 2.08
N ALA A 56 -8.26 -0.12 2.36
CA ALA A 56 -8.78 -1.49 2.38
C ALA A 56 -8.72 -2.18 0.99
N PRO A 57 -9.24 -1.62 -0.12
CA PRO A 57 -9.12 -2.24 -1.42
C PRO A 57 -7.68 -2.29 -1.91
N PHE A 58 -6.83 -1.32 -1.55
CA PHE A 58 -5.40 -1.37 -1.90
C PHE A 58 -4.69 -2.52 -1.18
N ARG A 59 -5.04 -2.81 0.08
CA ARG A 59 -4.56 -4.00 0.81
C ARG A 59 -4.98 -5.29 0.11
N ALA A 60 -6.24 -5.37 -0.32
CA ALA A 60 -6.74 -6.52 -1.07
C ALA A 60 -6.01 -6.68 -2.41
N LEU A 61 -5.75 -5.58 -3.13
CA LEU A 61 -4.95 -5.59 -4.35
C LEU A 61 -3.54 -6.15 -4.11
N ILE A 62 -2.86 -5.70 -3.06
CA ILE A 62 -1.51 -6.20 -2.73
C ILE A 62 -1.52 -7.70 -2.45
N ALA A 63 -2.50 -8.19 -1.70
CA ALA A 63 -2.65 -9.62 -1.44
C ALA A 63 -2.88 -10.41 -2.73
N ALA A 64 -3.80 -9.93 -3.59
CA ALA A 64 -4.12 -10.58 -4.86
C ALA A 64 -2.93 -10.59 -5.84
N VAL A 65 -2.24 -9.47 -6.01
CA VAL A 65 -1.06 -9.36 -6.87
C VAL A 65 0.08 -10.23 -6.35
N THR A 66 0.30 -10.26 -5.04
CA THR A 66 1.34 -11.13 -4.44
C THR A 66 1.06 -12.60 -4.71
N ALA A 67 -0.19 -13.05 -4.57
CA ALA A 67 -0.58 -14.42 -4.89
C ALA A 67 -0.35 -14.74 -6.39
N ALA A 68 -0.81 -13.87 -7.28
CA ALA A 68 -0.66 -14.06 -8.73
C ALA A 68 0.82 -14.10 -9.16
N LEU A 69 1.68 -13.26 -8.57
CA LEU A 69 3.11 -13.27 -8.85
C LEU A 69 3.79 -14.55 -8.36
N ALA A 70 3.38 -15.06 -7.20
CA ALA A 70 3.88 -16.33 -6.68
C ALA A 70 3.48 -17.51 -7.59
N GLU A 71 2.25 -17.55 -8.08
CA GLU A 71 1.79 -18.55 -9.06
C GLU A 71 2.57 -18.47 -10.38
N ALA A 72 2.93 -17.26 -10.81
CA ALA A 72 3.78 -17.04 -11.98
C ALA A 72 5.28 -17.31 -11.74
N GLY A 73 5.69 -17.71 -10.53
CA GLY A 73 7.10 -17.93 -10.16
C GLY A 73 7.94 -16.65 -10.10
N ILE A 74 7.30 -15.48 -10.04
CA ILE A 74 7.99 -14.19 -9.93
C ILE A 74 8.25 -13.91 -8.46
N PRO A 75 9.52 -13.74 -8.03
CA PRO A 75 9.88 -13.59 -6.62
C PRO A 75 9.66 -12.15 -6.15
N LEU A 76 8.45 -11.61 -6.31
CA LEU A 76 8.04 -10.29 -5.84
C LEU A 76 6.79 -10.43 -4.99
N ALA A 77 6.82 -9.85 -3.80
CA ALA A 77 5.73 -9.89 -2.85
C ALA A 77 5.51 -8.50 -2.22
N GLY A 78 4.30 -8.28 -1.71
CA GLY A 78 3.98 -7.14 -0.87
C GLY A 78 3.24 -7.57 0.40
N ASP A 79 3.57 -6.94 1.51
CA ASP A 79 2.80 -7.02 2.74
C ASP A 79 1.66 -6.00 2.67
N PRO A 80 0.37 -6.39 2.72
CA PRO A 80 -0.75 -5.45 2.65
C PRO A 80 -0.68 -4.32 3.68
N ALA A 81 -0.15 -4.57 4.88
CA ALA A 81 0.00 -3.57 5.92
C ALA A 81 1.26 -2.70 5.73
N ARG A 82 2.35 -3.28 5.22
CA ARG A 82 3.66 -2.62 5.21
C ARG A 82 4.13 -2.15 3.84
N SER A 83 3.59 -2.59 2.72
CA SER A 83 4.00 -2.19 1.36
C SER A 83 3.39 -0.88 0.88
N ILE A 84 2.25 -0.46 1.43
CA ILE A 84 1.54 0.76 1.04
C ILE A 84 2.20 1.99 1.67
N PHE A 85 2.55 3.00 0.87
CA PHE A 85 3.15 4.24 1.36
C PHE A 85 2.19 5.06 2.22
N ARG A 86 2.76 5.86 3.13
CA ARG A 86 1.98 6.82 3.92
C ARG A 86 1.40 7.89 3.01
N ILE A 87 0.17 8.29 3.29
CA ILE A 87 -0.52 9.41 2.61
C ILE A 87 0.13 10.76 2.93
N TYR A 88 0.73 10.91 4.11
CA TYR A 88 1.40 12.14 4.52
C TYR A 88 2.70 12.38 3.73
N ARG A 89 2.92 13.62 3.31
CA ARG A 89 4.15 14.10 2.67
C ARG A 89 5.10 14.64 3.73
N ASP A 90 6.41 14.45 3.51
CA ASP A 90 7.43 15.19 4.26
C ASP A 90 7.68 16.52 3.55
N VAL A 91 7.26 17.62 4.19
CA VAL A 91 7.26 18.96 3.59
C VAL A 91 8.32 19.88 4.19
N ARG A 92 9.15 19.39 5.11
CA ARG A 92 10.13 20.21 5.85
C ARG A 92 11.05 20.98 4.91
N PHE A 93 11.55 20.30 3.88
CA PHE A 93 12.47 20.85 2.89
C PHE A 93 11.85 21.07 1.51
N SER A 94 10.53 20.85 1.36
CA SER A 94 9.86 21.01 0.07
C SER A 94 9.35 22.45 -0.09
N PRO A 95 9.50 23.07 -1.28
CA PRO A 95 8.79 24.32 -1.59
C PRO A 95 7.27 24.11 -1.62
N ASP A 96 6.82 22.91 -2.00
CA ASP A 96 5.42 22.52 -1.98
C ASP A 96 4.99 22.00 -0.59
N LYS A 97 4.19 22.81 0.10
CA LYS A 97 3.71 22.54 1.47
C LYS A 97 2.43 21.71 1.57
N ARG A 98 1.96 21.10 0.48
CA ARG A 98 0.82 20.15 0.53
C ARG A 98 1.12 19.00 1.50
N LEU A 99 0.30 18.83 2.53
CA LEU A 99 0.51 17.85 3.60
C LEU A 99 0.22 16.41 3.17
N TYR A 100 -0.64 16.23 2.18
CA TYR A 100 -1.13 14.92 1.76
C TYR A 100 -0.82 14.65 0.30
N LYS A 101 -0.52 13.38 -0.01
CA LYS A 101 -0.46 12.86 -1.37
C LYS A 101 -1.87 12.71 -1.92
N THR A 102 -2.06 13.11 -3.18
CA THR A 102 -3.33 13.02 -3.92
C THR A 102 -3.44 11.70 -4.70
N HIS A 103 -2.66 10.70 -4.31
CA HIS A 103 -2.59 9.38 -4.91
C HIS A 103 -2.20 8.38 -3.80
N ALA A 104 -2.47 7.10 -4.04
CA ALA A 104 -1.93 6.01 -3.23
C ALA A 104 -0.84 5.27 -4.02
N GLY A 105 0.09 4.67 -3.30
CA GLY A 105 1.05 3.81 -3.95
C GLY A 105 1.64 2.78 -3.02
N ALA A 106 2.21 1.74 -3.60
CA ALA A 106 2.91 0.70 -2.90
C ALA A 106 4.08 0.17 -3.73
N VAL A 107 4.97 -0.55 -3.07
CA VAL A 107 6.06 -1.26 -3.72
C VAL A 107 5.99 -2.74 -3.34
N LEU A 108 6.21 -3.60 -4.33
CA LEU A 108 6.45 -5.01 -4.13
C LEU A 108 7.94 -5.28 -4.37
N THR A 109 8.53 -6.03 -3.44
CA THR A 109 9.97 -6.30 -3.37
C THR A 109 10.19 -7.80 -3.21
N ARG A 110 11.44 -8.26 -3.28
CA ARG A 110 11.72 -9.70 -3.15
C ARG A 110 11.42 -10.21 -1.74
N SER A 111 11.74 -9.42 -0.73
CA SER A 111 11.47 -9.73 0.69
C SER A 111 10.06 -9.36 1.15
N GLY A 112 9.29 -8.59 0.37
CA GLY A 112 8.04 -7.99 0.82
C GLY A 112 8.20 -6.74 1.70
N GLU A 113 9.44 -6.33 1.99
CA GLU A 113 9.73 -5.11 2.74
C GLU A 113 10.02 -3.92 1.82
N LYS A 114 9.58 -2.71 2.20
CA LYS A 114 9.77 -1.47 1.43
C LYS A 114 11.22 -1.03 1.20
N ARG A 115 12.16 -1.52 2.01
CA ARG A 115 13.57 -1.06 2.00
C ARG A 115 14.48 -1.92 1.13
N ASP A 116 13.99 -3.08 0.72
CA ASP A 116 14.69 -3.97 -0.17
C ASP A 116 14.58 -3.44 -1.61
N PRO A 117 15.63 -3.48 -2.43
CA PRO A 117 15.52 -3.21 -3.86
C PRO A 117 14.41 -4.05 -4.49
N GLY A 118 13.38 -3.36 -4.98
CA GLY A 118 12.23 -3.95 -5.63
C GLY A 118 11.76 -3.10 -6.79
N LEU A 119 11.14 -3.77 -7.77
CA LEU A 119 10.94 -3.26 -9.13
C LEU A 119 9.49 -2.92 -9.47
N LEU A 120 8.51 -3.40 -8.69
CA LEU A 120 7.10 -3.19 -9.01
C LEU A 120 6.50 -2.09 -8.12
N TYR A 121 6.26 -0.93 -8.73
CA TYR A 121 5.57 0.19 -8.12
C TYR A 121 4.12 0.23 -8.61
N LEU A 122 3.18 0.20 -7.66
CA LEU A 122 1.77 0.40 -7.94
C LEU A 122 1.39 1.84 -7.61
N HIS A 123 0.72 2.51 -8.54
CA HIS A 123 0.22 3.87 -8.40
C HIS A 123 -1.29 3.88 -8.65
N LEU A 124 -2.02 4.57 -7.79
CA LEU A 124 -3.46 4.79 -7.90
C LEU A 124 -3.76 6.28 -7.78
#